data_AF-A0A2M7V091-F1
#
_entry.id   AF-A0A2M7V091-F1
#
_cell.length_a   1.000
_cell.length_b   1.000
_cell.length_c   1.000
_cell.angle_alpha   90.00
_cell.angle_beta   90.00
_cell.angle_gamma   90.00
#
_symmetry.space_group_name_H-M   'P 1'
#
loop_
_entity.id
_entity.type
_entity.pdbx_description
1 polymer ?
#
loop_
_entity_poly.entity_id
_entity_poly.type
_entity_poly.pdbx_seq_one_letter_code
_entity_poly.pdbx_strand_id
1 'polypeptide(L)' 'MKKILLVEDEEIMIGLLQRKLTQEGYEISVARDGEEGLKTMKEIKPDL' A
#
# COMPACT_ATOMS: atom_id res chain seq x y z
N MET A 1 -11.34 -9.38 -1.96
CA MET A 1 -10.89 -8.04 -1.52
C MET A 1 -9.74 -7.67 -2.43
N LYS A 2 -9.74 -6.50 -3.07
CA LYS A 2 -8.61 -6.10 -3.94
C LYS A 2 -7.44 -5.64 -3.08
N LYS A 3 -6.23 -6.03 -3.45
CA LYS A 3 -4.98 -5.67 -2.75
C LYS A 3 -4.32 -4.47 -3.41
N ILE A 4 -3.95 -3.48 -2.64
CA ILE A 4 -3.25 -2.29 -3.11
C ILE A 4 -1.90 -2.19 -2.39
N LEU A 5 -0.83 -1.96 -3.15
CA LEU A 5 0.47 -1.59 -2.61
C LEU A 5 0.67 -0.08 -2.70
N LEU A 6 0.66 0.59 -1.54
CA LEU A 6 0.99 1.99 -1.43
C LEU A 6 2.50 2.16 -1.27
N VAL A 7 3.14 2.88 -2.19
CA VAL A 7 4.56 3.27 -2.07
C VAL A 7 4.61 4.76 -1.71
N GLU A 8 4.98 5.07 -0.47
CA GLU A 8 4.86 6.41 0.10
C GLU A 8 5.82 6.58 1.31
N ASP A 9 6.58 7.67 1.37
CA ASP A 9 7.55 7.91 2.46
C ASP A 9 6.94 8.69 3.63
N GLU A 10 5.94 9.54 3.40
CA GLU A 10 5.32 10.36 4.44
C GLU A 10 4.30 9.59 5.31
N GLU A 11 4.59 9.43 6.61
CA GLU A 11 3.73 8.71 7.57
C GLU A 11 2.30 9.24 7.66
N ILE A 12 2.14 10.56 7.58
CA ILE A 12 0.83 11.21 7.65
C ILE A 12 -0.01 10.80 6.44
N MET A 13 0.60 10.76 5.25
CA MET A 13 -0.10 10.41 4.01
C MET A 13 -0.46 8.92 3.98
N ILE A 14 0.44 8.05 4.44
CA ILE A 14 0.14 6.62 4.62
C ILE A 14 -1.07 6.42 5.53
N GLY A 15 -1.09 7.06 6.69
CA GLY A 15 -2.19 6.92 7.64
C GLY A 15 -3.53 7.38 7.06
N LEU A 16 -3.53 8.47 6.29
CA LEU A 16 -4.73 8.99 5.63
C LEU A 16 -5.23 8.04 4.53
N LEU A 17 -4.35 7.60 3.63
CA LEU A 17 -4.70 6.75 2.50
C LEU A 17 -5.11 5.34 2.95
N GLN A 18 -4.37 4.76 3.89
CA GLN A 18 -4.67 3.43 4.42
C GLN A 18 -6.05 3.41 5.08
N ARG A 19 -6.39 4.42 5.90
CA ARG A 19 -7.73 4.52 6.51
C ARG A 19 -8.83 4.64 5.47
N LYS A 20 -8.68 5.56 4.51
CA LYS A 20 -9.69 5.79 3.47
C LYS A 20 -9.93 4.53 2.63
N LEU A 21 -8.87 3.93 2.11
CA LEU A 21 -8.98 2.77 1.22
C LEU A 21 -9.44 1.51 1.96
N THR A 22 -9.02 1.33 3.22
CA THR A 22 -9.54 0.21 4.04
C THR A 22 -11.06 0.36 4.28
N GLN A 23 -11.55 1.59 4.54
CA GLN A 23 -12.99 1.85 4.67
C GLN A 23 -13.77 1.56 3.37
N GLU A 24 -13.14 1.75 2.22
CA GLU A 24 -13.70 1.38 0.91
C GLU A 24 -13.62 -0.14 0.61
N GLY A 25 -13.01 -0.93 1.50
CA GLY A 25 -12.95 -2.39 1.40
C GLY A 25 -11.72 -2.91 0.64
N TYR A 26 -10.63 -2.15 0.56
CA TYR A 26 -9.35 -2.61 0.02
C TYR A 26 -8.42 -3.15 1.11
N GLU A 27 -7.57 -4.10 0.74
CA GLU A 27 -6.47 -4.60 1.57
C GLU A 27 -5.20 -3.83 1.21
N ILE A 28 -4.62 -3.10 2.16
CA ILE A 28 -3.51 -2.18 1.89
C ILE A 28 -2.21 -2.73 2.46
N SER A 29 -1.21 -2.86 1.61
CA SER A 29 0.21 -3.01 1.99
C SER A 29 0.94 -1.71 1.74
N VAL A 30 1.97 -1.41 2.52
CA VAL A 30 2.72 -0.15 2.45
C VAL A 30 4.20 -0.46 2.24
N ALA A 31 4.85 0.32 1.38
CA ALA A 31 6.30 0.39 1.24
C ALA A 31 6.74 1.86 1.36
N ARG A 32 7.89 2.11 1.96
CA ARG A 32 8.41 3.46 2.25
C ARG A 32 9.28 4.04 1.15
N ASP A 33 9.69 3.21 0.20
CA ASP A 33 10.49 3.61 -0.94
C ASP A 33 10.30 2.64 -2.13
N GLY A 34 10.97 2.93 -3.24
CA GLY A 34 10.88 2.12 -4.45
C GLY A 34 11.50 0.73 -4.33
N GLU A 35 12.53 0.54 -3.50
CA GLU A 35 13.17 -0.78 -3.34
C GLU A 35 12.27 -1.72 -2.54
N GLU A 36 11.75 -1.24 -1.40
CA GLU A 36 10.74 -1.94 -0.62
C GLU A 36 9.48 -2.18 -1.47
N GLY A 37 9.05 -1.20 -2.26
CA GLY A 37 7.91 -1.33 -3.17
C GLY A 37 8.10 -2.47 -4.18
N LEU A 38 9.25 -2.52 -4.86
CA LEU A 38 9.56 -3.58 -5.83
C LEU A 38 9.65 -4.96 -5.17
N LYS A 39 10.19 -5.05 -3.95
CA LYS A 39 10.24 -6.30 -3.19
C LYS A 39 8.84 -6.75 -2.81
N THR A 40 8.05 -5.89 -2.18
CA THR A 40 6.69 -6.17 -1.72
C THR A 40 5.77 -6.53 -2.88
N MET A 41 5.85 -5.83 -4.02
CA MET A 41 5.08 -6.13 -5.23
C MET A 41 5.28 -7.59 -5.68
N LYS A 42 6.52 -8.10 -5.64
CA LYS A 42 6.85 -9.47 -6.05
C LYS A 42 6.32 -10.51 -5.05
N GLU A 43 6.30 -10.18 -3.76
CA GLU A 43 5.85 -11.07 -2.69
C GLU A 43 4.32 -11.18 -2.63
N ILE A 44 3.61 -10.04 -2.66
CA ILE A 44 2.16 -10.01 -2.42
C ILE A 44 1.33 -10.03 -3.70
N LYS A 45 1.92 -9.66 -4.85
CA LYS A 45 1.26 -9.51 -6.16
C LYS A 45 -0.03 -8.66 -6.07
N PRO A 46 0.11 -7.35 -5.79
CA PRO A 46 -1.06 -6.47 -5.61
C PRO A 46 -1.85 -6.34 -6.92
N ASP A 47 -3.13 -6.00 -6.81
CA ASP A 47 -4.00 -5.69 -7.96
C ASP A 47 -3.77 -4.26 -8.48
N LEU A 48 -3.25 -3.38 -7.60
CA LEU A 48 -2.88 -2.00 -7.87
C LEU A 48 -1.63 -1.60 -7.09
#